data_AF-A0A1D2R2V3-F1
#
_entry.id   AF-A0A1D2R2V3-F1
#
_cell.length_a   1.000
_cell.length_b   1.000
_cell.length_c   1.000
_cell.angle_alpha   90.00
_cell.angle_beta   90.00
_cell.angle_gamma   90.00
#
_symmetry.space_group_name_H-M   'P 1'
#
loop_
_entity.id
_entity.type
_entity.pdbx_description
1 polymer ?
#
loop_
_entity_poly.entity_id
_entity_poly.type
_entity_poly.pdbx_seq_one_letter_code
_entity_poly.pdbx_strand_id
1 'polypeptide(L)' 'MEAKSEWLREHIKEIKEKYAGKYVVILKDKVVSSGTTASDALKELSDDDLKRVEIIRIPSTKRVLY' A
#
# COMPACT_ATOMS: atom_id res chain seq x y z
N MET A 1 15.40 -14.31 4.57
CA MET A 1 14.39 -13.28 4.90
C MET A 1 13.82 -12.75 3.59
N GLU A 2 12.90 -13.46 2.93
CA GLU A 2 12.48 -13.13 1.54
C GLU A 2 10.96 -13.21 1.30
N ALA A 3 10.16 -13.69 2.27
CA ALA A 3 8.73 -13.92 2.09
C ALA A 3 7.89 -12.65 1.85
N LYS A 4 8.31 -11.50 2.38
CA LYS A 4 7.58 -10.22 2.22
C LYS A 4 7.49 -9.76 0.76
N SER A 5 8.47 -10.13 -0.08
CA SER A 5 8.52 -9.69 -1.47
C SER A 5 7.69 -10.55 -2.41
N GLU A 6 7.45 -11.83 -2.08
CA GLU A 6 6.64 -12.73 -2.90
C GLU A 6 5.16 -12.36 -2.85
N TRP A 7 4.59 -12.21 -1.64
CA TRP A 7 3.19 -11.81 -1.49
C TRP A 7 2.91 -10.47 -2.17
N LEU A 8 3.80 -9.50 -1.96
CA LEU A 8 3.69 -8.21 -2.63
C LEU A 8 3.78 -8.40 -4.16
N ARG A 9 4.72 -9.19 -4.69
CA ARG A 9 4.82 -9.41 -6.15
C ARG A 9 3.61 -10.08 -6.77
N GLU A 10 2.98 -11.03 -6.08
CA GLU A 10 1.78 -11.70 -6.58
C GLU A 10 0.57 -10.75 -6.55
N HIS A 11 0.41 -9.98 -5.48
CA HIS A 11 -0.74 -9.09 -5.32
C HIS A 11 -0.52 -7.66 -5.82
N ILE A 12 0.70 -7.23 -6.16
CA ILE A 12 0.97 -5.83 -6.56
C ILE A 12 0.22 -5.45 -7.83
N LYS A 13 -0.13 -6.41 -8.69
CA LYS A 13 -0.88 -6.15 -9.91
C LYS A 13 -2.33 -5.76 -9.57
N GLU A 14 -2.99 -6.54 -8.72
CA GLU A 14 -4.33 -6.24 -8.21
C GLU A 14 -4.34 -4.98 -7.33
N ILE A 15 -3.35 -4.83 -6.45
CA ILE A 15 -3.20 -3.65 -5.59
C ILE A 15 -2.99 -2.41 -6.46
N LYS A 16 -2.20 -2.50 -7.54
CA LYS A 16 -2.02 -1.40 -8.48
C LYS A 16 -3.31 -1.03 -9.19
N GLU A 17 -4.10 -1.99 -9.64
CA GLU A 17 -5.38 -1.68 -10.29
C GLU A 17 -6.41 -1.10 -9.32
N LYS A 18 -6.51 -1.67 -8.12
CA LYS A 18 -7.53 -1.30 -7.11
C LYS A 18 -7.18 -0.03 -6.34
N TYR A 19 -5.90 0.23 -6.12
CA TYR A 19 -5.39 1.35 -5.33
C TYR A 19 -4.47 2.28 -6.15
N ALA A 20 -4.59 2.28 -7.49
CA ALA A 20 -3.85 3.19 -8.37
C ALA A 20 -3.94 4.64 -7.88
N GLY A 21 -2.78 5.26 -7.60
CA GLY A 21 -2.71 6.66 -7.17
C GLY A 21 -3.06 6.90 -5.70
N LYS A 22 -3.29 5.83 -4.92
CA LYS A 22 -3.55 5.90 -3.49
C LYS A 22 -2.33 5.45 -2.68
N TYR A 23 -2.31 5.85 -1.42
CA TYR A 23 -1.43 5.32 -0.39
C TYR A 23 -2.06 4.04 0.16
N VAL A 24 -1.25 3.00 0.28
CA VAL A 24 -1.69 1.71 0.79
C VAL A 24 -0.81 1.38 1.99
N VAL A 25 -1.44 1.01 3.08
CA VAL A 25 -0.76 0.59 4.29
C VAL A 25 -0.76 -0.93 4.36
N ILE A 26 0.43 -1.49 4.50
CA ILE A 26 0.66 -2.93 4.56
C ILE A 26 1.17 -3.28 5.95
N LEU A 27 0.49 -4.24 6.57
CA LEU A 27 0.89 -4.82 7.84
C LEU A 27 0.88 -6.34 7.71
N LYS A 28 1.99 -7.00 8.04
CA LYS A 28 2.13 -8.46 7.98
C LYS A 28 1.59 -9.06 6.68
N ASP A 29 2.05 -8.53 5.54
CA ASP A 29 1.69 -9.06 4.21
C ASP A 29 0.20 -8.99 3.91
N LYS A 30 -0.50 -7.98 4.46
CA LYS A 30 -1.88 -7.65 4.10
C LYS A 30 -2.09 -6.15 4.02
N VAL A 31 -2.89 -5.72 3.06
CA VAL A 31 -3.39 -4.34 3.02
C VAL A 31 -4.38 -4.15 4.15
N VAL A 32 -4.06 -3.27 5.08
CA VAL A 32 -4.90 -2.95 6.25
C VAL A 32 -5.69 -1.65 6.06
N SER A 33 -5.14 -0.69 5.32
CA SER A 33 -5.86 0.54 4.97
C SER A 33 -5.35 1.11 3.63
N SER A 34 -6.17 1.94 3.01
CA SER A 34 -5.80 2.69 1.82
C SER A 34 -6.42 4.08 1.85
N GLY A 35 -5.65 5.10 1.52
CA GLY A 35 -6.10 6.48 1.54
C GLY A 35 -5.55 7.29 0.38
N THR A 36 -6.13 8.44 0.12
CA THR A 36 -5.66 9.33 -0.97
C THR A 36 -4.38 10.07 -0.56
N THR A 37 -4.14 10.17 0.74
CA THR A 37 -3.00 10.85 1.37
C THR A 37 -2.39 9.93 2.42
N ALA A 38 -1.10 10.06 2.72
CA ALA A 38 -0.44 9.28 3.77
C ALA A 38 -1.17 9.41 5.12
N SER A 39 -1.58 10.63 5.50
CA SER A 39 -2.33 10.88 6.73
C SER A 39 -3.71 10.22 6.74
N ASP A 40 -4.37 10.12 5.59
CA ASP A 40 -5.69 9.50 5.45
C ASP A 40 -5.60 7.97 5.64
N ALA A 41 -4.60 7.36 5.01
CA ALA A 41 -4.32 5.93 5.13
C ALA A 41 -3.84 5.53 6.53
N LEU A 42 -3.25 6.46 7.29
CA LEU A 42 -2.81 6.27 8.66
C LEU A 42 -3.88 6.58 9.71
N LYS A 43 -4.91 7.36 9.36
CA LYS A 43 -5.93 7.83 10.30
C LYS A 43 -6.76 6.68 10.88
N GLU A 44 -6.87 5.59 10.14
CA GLU A 44 -7.60 4.39 10.54
C GLU A 44 -6.76 3.40 11.36
N LEU A 45 -5.48 3.70 11.59
CA LEU A 45 -4.56 2.82 12.32
C LEU A 45 -4.28 3.34 13.72
N SER A 46 -4.19 2.43 14.70
CA SER A 46 -3.73 2.78 16.05
C SER A 46 -2.23 3.09 16.09
N ASP A 47 -1.81 3.87 17.08
CA ASP A 47 -0.40 4.24 17.32
C ASP A 47 0.57 3.04 17.42
N ASP A 48 0.11 1.88 17.89
CA ASP A 48 0.96 0.66 17.95
C ASP A 48 1.17 0.04 16.57
N ASP A 49 0.14 0.06 15.72
CA ASP A 49 0.21 -0.42 14.34
C ASP A 49 1.04 0.54 13.48
N LEU A 50 0.91 1.85 13.68
CA LEU A 50 1.69 2.91 13.03
C LEU A 50 3.21 2.68 13.10
N LYS A 51 3.71 2.06 14.18
CA LYS A 51 5.14 1.75 14.35
C LYS A 51 5.60 0.51 13.59
N ARG A 52 4.67 -0.32 13.12
CA ARG A 52 4.93 -1.62 12.49
C ARG A 52 4.45 -1.71 11.04
N VAL A 53 3.67 -0.72 10.58
CA VAL A 53 3.16 -0.66 9.22
C VAL A 53 4.20 -0.14 8.24
N GLU A 54 4.13 -0.63 7.00
CA GLU A 54 4.81 -0.05 5.86
C GLU A 54 3.79 0.71 5.01
N ILE A 55 4.07 1.97 4.71
CA ILE A 55 3.25 2.79 3.82
C ILE A 55 3.91 2.79 2.45
N ILE A 56 3.21 2.27 1.45
CA ILE A 56 3.66 2.34 0.08
C ILE A 56 2.74 3.25 -0.73
N ARG A 57 3.34 4.15 -1.50
CA ARG A 57 2.61 4.93 -2.48
C ARG A 57 2.51 4.10 -3.75
N ILE A 58 1.29 3.81 -4.18
CA ILE A 58 1.06 3.14 -5.45
C ILE A 58 1.03 4.20 -6.55
N PRO A 59 2.03 4.28 -7.44
CA PRO A 59 1.98 5.19 -8.55
C PRO A 59 0.76 4.86 -9.40
N SER A 60 -0.06 5.85 -9.71
CA SER A 60 -1.16 5.66 -10.64
C SER A 60 -0.55 5.34 -11.99
N THR A 61 -0.70 4.11 -12.47
CA THR A 61 -0.32 3.69 -13.83
C THR A 61 -1.27 4.32 -14.86
N LYS A 62 -1.51 5.63 -14.79
CA LYS A 62 -1.65 6.40 -16.02
C LYS A 62 -0.23 6.58 -16.55
N ARG A 63 0.22 5.58 -17.33
CA ARG A 63 1.22 5.82 -18.37
C ARG A 63 0.68 6.97 -19.22
N VAL A 64 1.09 8.19 -18.92
CA VAL A 64 1.17 9.23 -19.96
C VAL A 64 2.48 8.93 -20.66
N LEU A 65 2.42 8.01 -21.62
CA LEU A 65 3.37 8.01 -22.72
C LEU A 65 2.94 9.21 -23.57
N TYR A 66 3.68 10.31 -23.49
CA TYR A 66 3.64 11.39 -24.48
C TYR A 66 4.87 11.24 -25.37
#